data_AF-A0A495E7F6-F1
#
_entry.id   AF-A0A495E7F6-F1
#
_cell.length_a   1.000
_cell.length_b   1.000
_cell.length_c   1.000
_cell.angle_alpha   90.00
_cell.angle_beta   90.00
_cell.angle_gamma   90.00
#
_symmetry.space_group_name_H-M   'P 1'
#
loop_
_entity.id
_entity.type
_entity.pdbx_description
1 polymer ?
#
loop_
_entity_poly.entity_id
_entity_poly.type
_entity_poly.pdbx_seq_one_letter_code
_entity_poly.pdbx_strand_id
1 'polypeptide(L)'
;MKTTSQLRKLLLLLSIFTILFSCSKNDSEEKDEEIIKEKSTKEEEEEIVEQVATLNIIESISATEDLSLFKAAIVKAGLESEFSVAGPLTLFAPTNTAIEELFTLLGNDYNSFDDFNNFIEIELLKRIILYHGIEKQLNSDALSEETIETLLDGDSIKIIASGETFVIGDASEVDANLLEIDTKATNGIIHTIDKILIPAEVQEFLNNTNATNDKTISKLVQENQDFSLLKDALEITGLLDTLNEDGPYTVFAPTNDSFGGIYALLGAGITSLEDIDTAFEIDLLRDVLSYHVFEGVIKFSDITEGEIETLSGDNKIKISSIDNGYELVDATTLGANFVLIDIPAKNGIIHTIDRVLLPQSVIDGLSSEASKVFAAALKNLDNCNIAHNLFKTLQSSLGGFLDKEFTFFIPSDAAFMKLIQEKGYTSLEEFNTAEDLEMLKKIFKYHCVETGKLMSSSIINNESLDTAQGEKITLLVNDNGIYIKDKTDALAKISKSNKEVLRGVIHVIDKVLVPEELIDFL
;
A
#
# COMPACT_ATOMS: atom_id res chain seq x y z
N MET A 1 -27.92 -32.25 39.13
CA MET A 1 -29.13 -31.62 39.72
C MET A 1 -29.92 -30.98 38.59
N LYS A 2 -31.00 -31.65 38.14
CA LYS A 2 -32.40 -31.13 38.06
C LYS A 2 -32.61 -29.87 37.20
N THR A 3 -33.03 -30.01 35.93
CA THR A 3 -34.42 -30.00 35.38
C THR A 3 -34.96 -28.57 35.14
N THR A 4 -35.01 -28.05 33.89
CA THR A 4 -35.99 -28.20 32.77
C THR A 4 -37.27 -27.37 32.89
N SER A 5 -37.54 -26.55 31.85
CA SER A 5 -38.82 -26.31 31.15
C SER A 5 -38.56 -25.22 30.09
N GLN A 6 -38.86 -25.28 28.78
CA GLN A 6 -39.95 -25.79 27.93
C GLN A 6 -39.32 -26.06 26.53
N LEU A 7 -39.48 -27.16 25.76
CA LEU A 7 -40.64 -27.83 25.14
C LEU A 7 -41.46 -26.87 24.22
N ARG A 8 -41.66 -27.07 22.90
CA ARG A 8 -42.06 -28.26 22.12
C ARG A 8 -41.78 -28.06 20.60
N LYS A 9 -41.14 -29.05 19.94
CA LYS A 9 -41.67 -30.03 18.93
C LYS A 9 -41.66 -29.50 17.47
N LEU A 10 -41.32 -30.27 16.43
CA LEU A 10 -41.33 -31.72 16.23
C LEU A 10 -40.29 -32.13 15.15
N LEU A 11 -39.81 -33.37 15.23
CA LEU A 11 -38.66 -33.98 14.54
C LEU A 11 -39.12 -35.15 13.64
N LEU A 12 -38.14 -35.70 12.89
CA LEU A 12 -37.98 -37.07 12.33
C LEU A 12 -38.47 -37.31 10.88
N LEU A 13 -37.62 -37.62 9.88
CA LEU A 13 -36.61 -38.69 9.62
C LEU A 13 -37.18 -39.95 8.93
N LEU A 14 -36.63 -40.19 7.72
CA LEU A 14 -36.23 -41.43 7.04
C LEU A 14 -36.92 -42.77 7.37
N SER A 15 -37.33 -43.48 6.32
CA SER A 15 -37.12 -44.95 6.24
C SER A 15 -37.25 -45.49 4.80
N ILE A 16 -36.16 -46.10 4.33
CA ILE A 16 -36.07 -47.01 3.18
C ILE A 16 -36.57 -48.39 3.60
N PHE A 17 -37.41 -49.05 2.79
CA PHE A 17 -37.56 -50.51 2.81
C PHE A 17 -37.97 -51.04 1.43
N THR A 18 -37.15 -51.96 0.90
CA THR A 18 -37.40 -52.77 -0.30
C THR A 18 -37.99 -54.13 0.08
N ILE A 19 -38.48 -54.86 -0.95
CA ILE A 19 -38.72 -56.32 -1.10
C ILE A 19 -40.19 -56.71 -1.40
N LEU A 20 -40.47 -56.79 -2.71
CA LEU A 20 -40.85 -57.95 -3.53
C LEU A 20 -42.06 -58.89 -3.22
N PHE A 21 -42.69 -59.22 -4.37
CA PHE A 21 -43.38 -60.45 -4.82
C PHE A 21 -44.86 -60.72 -4.43
N SER A 22 -45.74 -60.73 -5.45
CA SER A 22 -46.52 -61.93 -5.78
C SER A 22 -47.07 -61.90 -7.23
N CYS A 23 -47.00 -63.06 -7.88
CA CYS A 23 -47.47 -63.45 -9.23
C CYS A 23 -49.01 -63.22 -9.42
N SER A 24 -49.65 -63.31 -10.60
CA SER A 24 -49.42 -64.10 -11.81
C SER A 24 -50.33 -63.63 -12.98
N LYS A 25 -49.81 -63.70 -14.22
CA LYS A 25 -50.44 -64.17 -15.48
C LYS A 25 -51.93 -63.83 -15.78
N ASN A 26 -52.20 -63.14 -16.90
CA ASN A 26 -52.36 -63.75 -18.23
C ASN A 26 -52.63 -62.68 -19.32
N ASP A 27 -52.00 -62.90 -20.48
CA ASP A 27 -52.29 -62.55 -21.90
C ASP A 27 -53.77 -62.23 -22.22
N SER A 28 -54.18 -61.51 -23.26
CA SER A 28 -53.64 -60.75 -24.40
C SER A 28 -54.89 -60.35 -25.23
N GLU A 29 -54.95 -59.18 -25.89
CA GLU A 29 -55.54 -59.07 -27.24
C GLU A 29 -55.39 -57.64 -27.83
N GLU A 30 -55.04 -57.65 -29.12
CA GLU A 30 -54.98 -56.66 -30.22
C GLU A 30 -56.21 -55.72 -30.32
N LYS A 31 -56.32 -54.67 -31.16
CA LYS A 31 -55.52 -53.71 -31.95
C LYS A 31 -56.55 -52.77 -32.64
N ASP A 32 -56.13 -51.57 -33.08
CA ASP A 32 -56.67 -50.75 -34.21
C ASP A 32 -58.10 -50.15 -34.02
N GLU A 33 -58.51 -48.95 -34.48
CA GLU A 33 -57.96 -47.87 -35.32
C GLU A 33 -58.90 -46.62 -35.21
N GLU A 34 -58.45 -45.47 -35.74
CA GLU A 34 -59.24 -44.36 -36.34
C GLU A 34 -59.65 -43.04 -35.61
N ILE A 35 -58.72 -42.07 -35.71
CA ILE A 35 -58.69 -40.62 -36.10
C ILE A 35 -59.97 -39.73 -36.28
N ILE A 36 -59.78 -38.45 -35.88
CA ILE A 36 -60.39 -37.13 -36.28
C ILE A 36 -61.60 -36.67 -35.44
N LYS A 37 -61.47 -35.86 -34.36
CA LYS A 37 -61.05 -34.44 -34.19
C LYS A 37 -61.77 -33.44 -35.10
N GLU A 38 -62.82 -32.80 -34.57
CA GLU A 38 -63.21 -31.45 -34.95
C GLU A 38 -63.66 -30.65 -33.71
N LYS A 39 -63.27 -29.37 -33.73
CA LYS A 39 -63.74 -28.20 -32.95
C LYS A 39 -63.11 -27.84 -31.60
N SER A 40 -62.42 -26.70 -31.70
CA SER A 40 -61.89 -25.79 -30.69
C SER A 40 -62.95 -25.28 -29.71
N THR A 41 -62.52 -25.02 -28.46
CA THR A 41 -62.51 -23.67 -27.86
C THR A 41 -61.85 -23.69 -26.47
N LYS A 42 -60.98 -22.68 -26.26
CA LYS A 42 -60.70 -21.95 -25.00
C LYS A 42 -59.93 -22.71 -23.92
N GLU A 43 -58.64 -22.41 -23.76
CA GLU A 43 -58.06 -21.33 -22.91
C GLU A 43 -57.94 -21.79 -21.44
N GLU A 44 -56.74 -21.56 -20.90
CA GLU A 44 -56.23 -21.80 -19.53
C GLU A 44 -55.51 -23.15 -19.26
N GLU A 45 -54.16 -23.02 -19.14
CA GLU A 45 -53.20 -23.79 -18.31
C GLU A 45 -52.90 -25.25 -18.76
N GLU A 46 -51.67 -25.77 -18.84
CA GLU A 46 -50.43 -25.54 -18.09
C GLU A 46 -49.19 -25.74 -18.99
N GLU A 47 -48.26 -24.78 -18.88
CA GLU A 47 -46.82 -24.96 -18.68
C GLU A 47 -46.14 -26.23 -19.25
N ILE A 48 -45.40 -26.05 -20.35
CA ILE A 48 -44.18 -26.80 -20.59
C ILE A 48 -43.05 -25.91 -20.06
N VAL A 49 -42.51 -26.28 -18.89
CA VAL A 49 -41.30 -25.67 -18.33
C VAL A 49 -40.13 -26.00 -19.25
N GLU A 50 -39.75 -25.04 -20.09
CA GLU A 50 -38.46 -25.04 -20.79
C GLU A 50 -37.40 -24.65 -19.77
N GLN A 51 -36.61 -25.63 -19.33
CA GLN A 51 -35.51 -25.44 -18.39
C GLN A 51 -34.36 -24.77 -19.15
N VAL A 52 -34.45 -23.45 -19.36
CA VAL A 52 -33.38 -22.64 -19.94
C VAL A 52 -32.27 -22.55 -18.88
N ALA A 53 -31.10 -23.11 -19.18
CA ALA A 53 -29.91 -22.86 -18.38
C ALA A 53 -29.62 -21.36 -18.40
N THR A 54 -29.89 -20.67 -17.30
CA THR A 54 -29.57 -19.26 -17.14
C THR A 54 -28.06 -19.18 -16.85
N LEU A 55 -27.27 -18.78 -17.84
CA LEU A 55 -25.83 -18.56 -17.69
C LEU A 55 -25.58 -17.29 -16.86
N ASN A 56 -24.51 -17.25 -16.05
CA ASN A 56 -24.03 -15.97 -15.49
C ASN A 56 -23.34 -15.12 -16.56
N ILE A 57 -22.92 -13.89 -16.23
CA ILE A 57 -22.28 -12.98 -17.19
C ILE A 57 -21.06 -13.63 -17.84
N ILE A 58 -20.15 -14.19 -17.04
CA ILE A 58 -18.93 -14.84 -17.53
C ILE A 58 -19.23 -16.02 -18.47
N GLU A 59 -20.22 -16.84 -18.11
CA GLU A 59 -20.66 -17.98 -18.89
C GLU A 59 -21.33 -17.54 -20.20
N SER A 60 -22.10 -16.45 -20.18
CA SER A 60 -22.78 -15.87 -21.36
C SER A 60 -21.77 -15.29 -22.36
N ILE A 61 -20.76 -14.56 -21.88
CA ILE A 61 -19.65 -14.08 -22.71
C ILE A 61 -18.89 -15.27 -23.30
N SER A 62 -18.63 -16.31 -22.50
CA SER A 62 -17.91 -17.52 -22.94
C SER A 62 -18.67 -18.31 -24.01
N ALA A 63 -20.00 -18.18 -24.06
CA ALA A 63 -20.86 -18.80 -25.08
C ALA A 63 -20.98 -17.96 -26.37
N THR A 64 -20.47 -16.73 -26.38
CA THR A 64 -20.59 -15.79 -27.50
C THR A 64 -19.26 -15.66 -28.23
N GLU A 65 -19.18 -16.15 -29.48
CA GLU A 65 -17.94 -16.19 -30.27
C GLU A 65 -17.31 -14.80 -30.43
N ASP A 66 -18.15 -13.78 -30.66
CA ASP A 66 -17.72 -12.39 -30.85
C ASP A 66 -17.28 -11.68 -29.57
N LEU A 67 -17.38 -12.33 -28.40
CA LEU A 67 -16.91 -11.81 -27.12
C LEU A 67 -15.72 -12.62 -26.55
N SER A 68 -15.14 -13.51 -27.35
CA SER A 68 -14.05 -14.39 -26.91
C SER A 68 -12.78 -13.62 -26.51
N LEU A 69 -12.45 -12.53 -27.21
CA LEU A 69 -11.37 -11.64 -26.80
C LEU A 69 -11.70 -10.92 -25.49
N PHE A 70 -12.95 -10.50 -25.28
CA PHE A 70 -13.33 -9.86 -24.03
C PHE A 70 -13.24 -10.83 -22.85
N LYS A 71 -13.63 -12.10 -23.06
CA LYS A 71 -13.39 -13.15 -22.06
C LYS A 71 -11.91 -13.34 -21.77
N ALA A 72 -11.06 -13.39 -22.80
CA ALA A 72 -9.61 -13.48 -22.63
C ALA A 72 -9.06 -12.29 -21.83
N ALA A 73 -9.57 -11.09 -22.07
CA ALA A 73 -9.25 -9.89 -21.32
C ALA A 73 -9.57 -10.04 -19.82
N ILE A 74 -10.79 -10.49 -19.49
CA ILE A 74 -11.23 -10.73 -18.09
C ILE A 74 -10.32 -11.76 -17.40
N VAL A 75 -9.99 -12.85 -18.08
CA VAL A 75 -9.09 -13.88 -17.55
C VAL A 75 -7.69 -13.31 -17.32
N LYS A 76 -7.16 -12.57 -18.30
CA LYS A 76 -5.83 -11.95 -18.21
C LYS A 76 -5.74 -10.95 -17.07
N ALA A 77 -6.80 -10.18 -16.86
CA ALA A 77 -6.92 -9.20 -15.79
C ALA A 77 -7.19 -9.83 -14.40
N GLY A 78 -7.55 -11.11 -14.35
CA GLY A 78 -7.90 -11.81 -13.10
C GLY A 78 -9.24 -11.39 -12.50
N LEU A 79 -10.17 -10.87 -13.32
CA LEU A 79 -11.44 -10.28 -12.89
C LEU A 79 -12.64 -11.25 -12.95
N GLU A 80 -12.39 -12.55 -13.02
CA GLU A 80 -13.48 -13.53 -13.17
C GLU A 80 -14.43 -13.54 -11.97
N SER A 81 -13.91 -13.34 -10.76
CA SER A 81 -14.68 -13.28 -9.53
C SER A 81 -15.63 -12.08 -9.50
N GLU A 82 -15.16 -10.94 -9.98
CA GLU A 82 -15.80 -9.63 -9.95
C GLU A 82 -17.07 -9.64 -10.81
N PHE A 83 -17.03 -10.26 -11.98
CA PHE A 83 -18.22 -10.42 -12.84
C PHE A 83 -19.04 -11.68 -12.55
N SER A 84 -18.63 -12.47 -11.54
CA SER A 84 -19.38 -13.63 -11.05
C SER A 84 -20.11 -13.35 -9.73
N VAL A 85 -19.98 -12.15 -9.17
CA VAL A 85 -20.70 -11.76 -7.95
C VAL A 85 -22.22 -11.77 -8.16
N ALA A 86 -22.97 -11.85 -7.07
CA ALA A 86 -24.43 -11.76 -7.10
C ALA A 86 -24.87 -10.35 -7.52
N GLY A 87 -25.68 -10.27 -8.57
CA GLY A 87 -26.14 -9.01 -9.18
C GLY A 87 -27.16 -8.23 -8.33
N PRO A 88 -27.62 -7.06 -8.84
CA PRO A 88 -27.74 -6.76 -10.27
C PRO A 88 -26.54 -6.06 -10.92
N LEU A 89 -26.01 -6.62 -12.01
CA LEU A 89 -25.00 -6.00 -12.87
C LEU A 89 -25.54 -5.62 -14.26
N THR A 90 -24.94 -4.61 -14.88
CA THR A 90 -24.98 -4.40 -16.34
C THR A 90 -23.56 -4.40 -16.85
N LEU A 91 -23.31 -5.12 -17.94
CA LEU A 91 -22.01 -5.16 -18.60
C LEU A 91 -22.18 -4.69 -20.05
N PHE A 92 -21.42 -3.68 -20.44
CA PHE A 92 -21.26 -3.35 -21.85
C PHE A 92 -20.10 -4.16 -22.41
N ALA A 93 -20.37 -5.23 -23.17
CA ALA A 93 -19.33 -6.14 -23.65
C ALA A 93 -18.85 -5.72 -25.05
N PRO A 94 -17.59 -5.30 -25.24
CA PRO A 94 -17.07 -4.97 -26.56
C PRO A 94 -16.88 -6.22 -27.43
N THR A 95 -17.14 -6.09 -28.73
CA THR A 95 -16.89 -7.14 -29.72
C THR A 95 -15.39 -7.42 -29.90
N ASN A 96 -15.06 -8.54 -30.55
CA ASN A 96 -13.68 -8.86 -30.90
C ASN A 96 -13.08 -7.76 -31.78
N THR A 97 -13.83 -7.22 -32.74
CA THR A 97 -13.39 -6.10 -33.58
C THR A 97 -13.06 -4.85 -32.75
N ALA A 98 -13.89 -4.52 -31.75
CA ALA A 98 -13.61 -3.40 -30.84
C ALA A 98 -12.32 -3.59 -30.02
N ILE A 99 -11.99 -4.83 -29.66
CA ILE A 99 -10.74 -5.16 -28.96
C ILE A 99 -9.53 -5.13 -29.92
N GLU A 100 -9.69 -5.55 -31.16
CA GLU A 100 -8.65 -5.42 -32.19
C GLU A 100 -8.32 -3.95 -32.48
N GLU A 101 -9.31 -3.05 -32.39
CA GLU A 101 -9.09 -1.61 -32.45
C GLU A 101 -8.27 -1.10 -31.25
N LEU A 102 -8.50 -1.64 -30.04
CA LEU A 102 -7.65 -1.35 -28.88
C LEU A 102 -6.19 -1.75 -29.17
N PHE A 103 -5.96 -2.96 -29.68
CA PHE A 103 -4.61 -3.41 -30.02
C PHE A 103 -3.95 -2.50 -31.05
N THR A 104 -4.71 -2.08 -32.07
CA THR A 104 -4.24 -1.11 -33.07
C THR A 104 -3.88 0.24 -32.44
N LEU A 105 -4.66 0.70 -31.46
CA LEU A 105 -4.42 1.94 -30.72
C LEU A 105 -3.20 1.85 -29.80
N LEU A 106 -2.94 0.68 -29.22
CA LEU A 106 -1.77 0.39 -28.38
C LEU A 106 -0.49 0.20 -29.21
N GLY A 107 -0.61 -0.13 -30.49
CA GLY A 107 0.49 -0.20 -31.45
C GLY A 107 0.85 -1.62 -31.89
N ASN A 108 1.83 -1.72 -32.79
CA ASN A 108 2.16 -2.98 -33.51
C ASN A 108 2.65 -4.13 -32.61
N ASP A 109 3.04 -3.82 -31.37
CA ASP A 109 3.52 -4.80 -30.39
C ASP A 109 2.37 -5.55 -29.70
N TYR A 110 1.10 -5.13 -29.92
CA TYR A 110 -0.08 -5.76 -29.33
C TYR A 110 -0.87 -6.50 -30.42
N ASN A 111 -0.88 -7.83 -30.35
CA ASN A 111 -1.65 -8.70 -31.24
C ASN A 111 -2.53 -9.69 -30.46
N SER A 112 -2.32 -9.80 -29.15
CA SER A 112 -3.05 -10.67 -28.24
C SER A 112 -2.91 -10.21 -26.79
N PHE A 113 -3.71 -10.79 -25.88
CA PHE A 113 -3.53 -10.58 -24.44
C PHE A 113 -2.28 -11.26 -23.87
N ASP A 114 -1.58 -12.10 -24.63
CA ASP A 114 -0.27 -12.62 -24.21
C ASP A 114 0.80 -11.53 -24.23
N ASP A 115 0.63 -10.50 -25.08
CA ASP A 115 1.52 -9.35 -25.16
C ASP A 115 1.42 -8.44 -23.93
N PHE A 116 0.32 -8.54 -23.16
CA PHE A 116 0.13 -7.89 -21.86
C PHE A 116 0.94 -8.64 -20.79
N ASN A 117 2.24 -8.47 -20.75
CA ASN A 117 3.14 -9.31 -19.96
C ASN A 117 3.72 -8.61 -18.74
N ASN A 118 3.46 -7.31 -18.57
CA ASN A 118 3.85 -6.58 -17.38
C ASN A 118 2.66 -6.14 -16.52
N PHE A 119 2.98 -5.79 -15.27
CA PHE A 119 1.99 -5.40 -14.26
C PHE A 119 1.09 -4.24 -14.74
N ILE A 120 1.64 -3.29 -15.48
CA ILE A 120 0.97 -2.06 -15.91
C ILE A 120 -0.06 -2.35 -16.97
N GLU A 121 0.33 -3.11 -17.98
CA GLU A 121 -0.58 -3.56 -19.03
C GLU A 121 -1.75 -4.32 -18.41
N ILE A 122 -1.48 -5.19 -17.44
CA ILE A 122 -2.52 -5.93 -16.71
C ILE A 122 -3.40 -4.99 -15.89
N GLU A 123 -2.83 -3.95 -15.27
CA GLU A 123 -3.53 -3.02 -14.41
C GLU A 123 -4.37 -1.98 -15.20
N LEU A 124 -3.88 -1.55 -16.36
CA LEU A 124 -4.65 -0.79 -17.35
C LEU A 124 -5.80 -1.64 -17.91
N LEU A 125 -5.53 -2.91 -18.22
CA LEU A 125 -6.54 -3.85 -18.69
C LEU A 125 -7.65 -4.04 -17.64
N LYS A 126 -7.31 -4.15 -16.36
CA LYS A 126 -8.30 -4.20 -15.26
C LYS A 126 -9.19 -2.96 -15.24
N ARG A 127 -8.60 -1.76 -15.28
CA ARG A 127 -9.34 -0.49 -15.27
C ARG A 127 -10.31 -0.41 -16.45
N ILE A 128 -9.84 -0.72 -17.65
CA ILE A 128 -10.68 -0.76 -18.85
C ILE A 128 -11.86 -1.72 -18.63
N ILE A 129 -11.62 -2.94 -18.16
CA ILE A 129 -12.68 -3.94 -17.99
C ILE A 129 -13.70 -3.52 -16.91
N LEU A 130 -13.25 -2.99 -15.77
CA LEU A 130 -14.14 -2.51 -14.70
C LEU A 130 -15.03 -1.35 -15.18
N TYR A 131 -14.52 -0.49 -16.05
CA TYR A 131 -15.27 0.63 -16.62
C TYR A 131 -16.43 0.21 -17.53
N HIS A 132 -16.46 -1.04 -18.00
CA HIS A 132 -17.57 -1.59 -18.76
C HIS A 132 -18.71 -2.12 -17.88
N GLY A 133 -18.48 -2.29 -16.58
CA GLY A 133 -19.47 -2.81 -15.63
C GLY A 133 -20.20 -1.71 -14.88
N ILE A 134 -21.45 -1.97 -14.51
CA ILE A 134 -22.27 -1.12 -13.65
C ILE A 134 -22.96 -1.98 -12.60
N GLU A 135 -22.95 -1.53 -11.34
CA GLU A 135 -23.68 -2.16 -10.23
C GLU A 135 -25.19 -1.79 -10.21
N LYS A 136 -25.83 -1.91 -11.37
CA LYS A 136 -27.25 -1.62 -11.59
C LYS A 136 -27.72 -2.44 -12.78
N GLN A 137 -28.93 -2.99 -12.72
CA GLN A 137 -29.54 -3.64 -13.88
C GLN A 137 -30.21 -2.59 -14.77
N LEU A 138 -29.73 -2.47 -16.00
CA LEU A 138 -30.20 -1.54 -17.01
C LEU A 138 -30.57 -2.35 -18.25
N ASN A 139 -31.83 -2.76 -18.37
CA ASN A 139 -32.34 -3.26 -19.65
C ASN A 139 -32.69 -2.08 -20.56
N SER A 140 -33.02 -2.36 -21.82
CA SER A 140 -33.43 -1.35 -22.80
C SER A 140 -34.56 -0.43 -22.31
N ASP A 141 -35.52 -0.97 -21.55
CA ASP A 141 -36.62 -0.20 -20.94
C ASP A 141 -36.16 0.74 -19.80
N ALA A 142 -35.03 0.44 -19.16
CA ALA A 142 -34.45 1.20 -18.06
C ALA A 142 -33.31 2.13 -18.51
N LEU A 143 -32.83 2.01 -19.76
CA LEU A 143 -31.88 2.96 -20.32
C LEU A 143 -32.54 4.34 -20.42
N SER A 144 -31.84 5.34 -19.92
CA SER A 144 -32.24 6.74 -20.00
C SER A 144 -30.99 7.60 -20.09
N GLU A 145 -31.14 8.86 -20.51
CA GLU A 145 -30.01 9.79 -20.51
C GLU A 145 -29.57 10.07 -19.07
N GLU A 146 -28.48 9.43 -18.67
CA GLU A 146 -27.87 9.61 -17.35
C GLU A 146 -26.36 9.43 -17.42
N THR A 147 -25.68 10.01 -16.43
CA THR A 147 -24.29 9.68 -16.13
C THR A 147 -24.30 8.65 -15.00
N ILE A 148 -23.67 7.51 -15.21
CA ILE A 148 -23.74 6.37 -14.28
C ILE A 148 -22.33 5.98 -13.87
N GLU A 149 -22.14 5.79 -12.57
CA GLU A 149 -20.92 5.24 -12.00
C GLU A 149 -20.71 3.79 -12.48
N THR A 150 -19.46 3.49 -12.81
CA THR A 150 -19.04 2.16 -13.25
C THR A 150 -18.52 1.31 -12.08
N LEU A 151 -18.10 0.08 -12.33
CA LEU A 151 -17.36 -0.73 -11.34
C LEU A 151 -15.91 -0.24 -11.15
N LEU A 152 -15.44 0.71 -11.98
CA LEU A 152 -14.22 1.46 -11.71
C LEU A 152 -14.58 2.61 -10.76
N ASP A 153 -14.11 2.53 -9.52
CA ASP A 153 -14.45 3.48 -8.46
C ASP A 153 -14.13 4.93 -8.86
N GLY A 154 -15.14 5.80 -8.76
CA GLY A 154 -15.02 7.23 -9.06
C GLY A 154 -15.16 7.58 -10.55
N ASP A 155 -15.28 6.59 -11.42
CA ASP A 155 -15.42 6.77 -12.85
C ASP A 155 -16.87 6.53 -13.32
N SER A 156 -17.26 7.26 -14.37
CA SER A 156 -18.63 7.21 -14.91
C SER A 156 -18.65 7.20 -16.42
N ILE A 157 -19.69 6.58 -16.97
CA ILE A 157 -20.05 6.64 -18.39
C ILE A 157 -21.29 7.48 -18.59
N LYS A 158 -21.50 7.95 -19.82
CA LYS A 158 -22.71 8.68 -20.21
C LYS A 158 -23.56 7.82 -21.12
N ILE A 159 -24.82 7.65 -20.77
CA ILE A 159 -25.82 7.10 -21.68
C ILE A 159 -26.45 8.27 -22.42
N ILE A 160 -26.36 8.27 -23.75
CA ILE A 160 -26.76 9.40 -24.61
C ILE A 160 -27.81 8.92 -25.59
N ALA A 161 -28.92 9.65 -25.75
CA ALA A 161 -29.95 9.27 -26.72
C ALA A 161 -29.43 9.47 -28.15
N SER A 162 -29.56 8.42 -28.97
CA SER A 162 -29.18 8.43 -30.39
C SER A 162 -30.31 7.84 -31.23
N GLY A 163 -31.21 8.70 -31.69
CA GLY A 163 -32.39 8.29 -32.45
C GLY A 163 -33.37 7.49 -31.59
N GLU A 164 -33.62 6.23 -31.97
CA GLU A 164 -34.47 5.28 -31.23
C GLU A 164 -33.67 4.38 -30.28
N THR A 165 -32.35 4.56 -30.20
CA THR A 165 -31.44 3.79 -29.35
C THR A 165 -30.62 4.72 -28.45
N PHE A 166 -29.68 4.14 -27.72
CA PHE A 166 -28.67 4.84 -26.94
C PHE A 166 -27.27 4.54 -27.47
N VAL A 167 -26.37 5.49 -27.24
CA VAL A 167 -24.93 5.28 -27.36
C VAL A 167 -24.29 5.51 -26.01
N ILE A 168 -23.14 4.88 -25.80
CA ILE A 168 -22.38 4.95 -24.56
C ILE A 168 -21.19 5.85 -24.78
N GLY A 169 -21.23 7.04 -24.18
CA GLY A 169 -20.14 7.99 -24.14
C GLY A 169 -19.15 7.65 -23.04
N ASP A 170 -17.88 7.62 -23.41
CA ASP A 170 -16.74 7.49 -22.52
C ASP A 170 -15.87 8.76 -22.57
N ALA A 171 -14.59 8.66 -22.22
CA ALA A 171 -13.66 9.77 -22.32
C ALA A 171 -13.11 10.03 -23.74
N SER A 172 -13.43 9.17 -24.71
CA SER A 172 -13.00 9.36 -26.10
C SER A 172 -13.97 10.30 -26.85
N GLU A 173 -13.59 10.69 -28.07
CA GLU A 173 -14.44 11.54 -28.92
C GLU A 173 -15.56 10.77 -29.66
N VAL A 174 -15.58 9.44 -29.56
CA VAL A 174 -16.50 8.58 -30.31
C VAL A 174 -17.33 7.75 -29.34
N ASP A 175 -18.65 7.87 -29.39
CA ASP A 175 -19.53 7.06 -28.55
C ASP A 175 -19.63 5.62 -29.08
N ALA A 176 -19.82 4.66 -28.18
CA ALA A 176 -20.02 3.25 -28.53
C ALA A 176 -21.51 2.97 -28.87
N ASN A 177 -21.75 2.29 -29.97
CA ASN A 177 -23.09 1.85 -30.36
C ASN A 177 -23.46 0.52 -29.71
N LEU A 178 -24.71 0.40 -29.30
CA LEU A 178 -25.29 -0.87 -28.85
C LEU A 178 -25.63 -1.74 -30.07
N LEU A 179 -25.05 -2.94 -30.12
CA LEU A 179 -25.25 -3.91 -31.20
C LEU A 179 -26.31 -4.96 -30.84
N GLU A 180 -26.12 -5.61 -29.69
CA GLU A 180 -27.05 -6.58 -29.11
C GLU A 180 -27.39 -6.11 -27.71
N ILE A 181 -28.68 -6.00 -27.41
CA ILE A 181 -29.17 -5.46 -26.14
C ILE A 181 -29.96 -6.52 -25.39
N ASP A 182 -29.99 -6.39 -24.07
CA ASP A 182 -30.79 -7.22 -23.17
C ASP A 182 -30.44 -8.71 -23.15
N THR A 183 -29.17 -9.04 -23.36
CA THR A 183 -28.69 -10.41 -23.18
C THR A 183 -28.74 -10.76 -21.70
N LYS A 184 -29.67 -11.64 -21.32
CA LYS A 184 -29.96 -11.98 -19.93
C LYS A 184 -28.91 -12.93 -19.35
N ALA A 185 -28.37 -12.56 -18.20
CA ALA A 185 -27.54 -13.41 -17.36
C ALA A 185 -28.18 -13.57 -15.96
N THR A 186 -27.79 -14.61 -15.20
CA THR A 186 -28.30 -14.84 -13.84
C THR A 186 -27.97 -13.73 -12.86
N ASN A 187 -26.84 -13.05 -13.07
CA ASN A 187 -26.37 -11.97 -12.22
C ASN A 187 -26.41 -10.59 -12.91
N GLY A 188 -27.07 -10.46 -14.07
CA GLY A 188 -27.18 -9.17 -14.73
C GLY A 188 -27.67 -9.19 -16.17
N ILE A 189 -27.34 -8.11 -16.88
CA ILE A 189 -27.62 -7.92 -18.31
C ILE A 189 -26.32 -7.59 -19.04
N ILE A 190 -26.19 -8.09 -20.26
CA ILE A 190 -25.10 -7.75 -21.16
C ILE A 190 -25.68 -6.95 -22.33
N HIS A 191 -25.02 -5.84 -22.67
CA HIS A 191 -25.21 -5.13 -23.92
C HIS A 191 -23.92 -5.22 -24.72
N THR A 192 -23.95 -5.80 -25.91
CA THR A 192 -22.79 -5.85 -26.80
C THR A 192 -22.60 -4.49 -27.45
N ILE A 193 -21.36 -3.99 -27.46
CA ILE A 193 -21.01 -2.68 -28.03
C ILE A 193 -19.93 -2.81 -29.10
N ASP A 194 -19.94 -1.89 -30.07
CA ASP A 194 -19.01 -1.89 -31.22
C ASP A 194 -17.66 -1.22 -30.93
N LYS A 195 -17.48 -0.72 -29.71
CA LYS A 195 -16.30 0.05 -29.32
C LYS A 195 -15.92 -0.28 -27.88
N ILE A 196 -14.63 -0.29 -27.58
CA ILE A 196 -14.15 -0.41 -26.20
C ILE A 196 -14.33 0.93 -25.47
N LEU A 197 -14.87 0.88 -24.25
CA LEU A 197 -15.00 2.04 -23.38
C LEU A 197 -13.68 2.32 -22.69
N ILE A 198 -13.18 3.55 -22.82
CA ILE A 198 -11.89 3.97 -22.28
C ILE A 198 -12.13 5.01 -21.17
N PRO A 199 -11.71 4.73 -19.91
CA PRO A 199 -11.71 5.71 -18.82
C PRO A 199 -10.87 6.94 -19.16
N ALA A 200 -11.14 8.08 -18.52
CA ALA A 200 -10.40 9.31 -18.75
C ALA A 200 -8.90 9.16 -18.47
N GLU A 201 -8.54 8.48 -17.38
CA GLU A 201 -7.15 8.18 -17.01
C GLU A 201 -6.44 7.37 -18.11
N VAL A 202 -7.10 6.33 -18.64
CA VAL A 202 -6.54 5.49 -19.69
C VAL A 202 -6.46 6.25 -21.01
N GLN A 203 -7.45 7.06 -21.34
CA GLN A 203 -7.41 7.90 -22.54
C GLN A 203 -6.27 8.92 -22.47
N GLU A 204 -6.02 9.50 -21.30
CA GLU A 204 -4.87 10.38 -21.07
C GLU A 204 -3.55 9.62 -21.21
N PHE A 205 -3.45 8.41 -20.65
CA PHE A 205 -2.30 7.53 -20.84
C PHE A 205 -2.03 7.23 -22.33
N LEU A 206 -3.06 6.83 -23.08
CA LEU A 206 -2.96 6.51 -24.51
C LEU A 206 -2.61 7.74 -25.36
N ASN A 207 -3.12 8.92 -25.00
CA ASN A 207 -2.75 10.17 -25.66
C ASN A 207 -1.28 10.53 -25.40
N ASN A 208 -0.79 10.24 -24.20
CA ASN A 208 0.60 10.52 -23.82
C ASN A 208 1.59 9.50 -24.41
N THR A 209 1.19 8.25 -24.67
CA THR A 209 2.06 7.23 -25.29
C THR A 209 2.13 7.34 -26.81
N ASN A 210 1.07 7.82 -27.48
CA ASN A 210 1.02 7.98 -28.93
C ASN A 210 1.41 9.37 -29.45
N ALA A 211 1.42 10.40 -28.59
CA ALA A 211 1.96 11.71 -28.92
C ALA A 211 3.41 11.80 -28.44
N THR A 212 4.28 12.43 -29.24
CA THR A 212 5.47 13.07 -28.68
C THR A 212 4.99 14.04 -27.59
N ASN A 213 5.07 13.62 -26.32
CA ASN A 213 4.60 14.44 -25.22
C ASN A 213 5.48 15.68 -25.12
N ASP A 214 4.98 16.82 -25.60
CA ASP A 214 5.71 18.09 -25.62
C ASP A 214 5.84 18.72 -24.21
N LYS A 215 5.25 18.10 -23.18
CA LYS A 215 5.36 18.55 -21.79
C LYS A 215 6.64 18.02 -21.15
N THR A 216 7.31 18.86 -20.36
CA THR A 216 8.45 18.46 -19.51
C THR A 216 7.98 17.61 -18.34
N ILE A 217 8.90 16.86 -17.72
CA ILE A 217 8.64 16.08 -16.49
C ILE A 217 8.01 16.97 -15.41
N SER A 218 8.59 18.15 -15.18
CA SER A 218 8.03 19.14 -14.23
C SER A 218 6.56 19.46 -14.50
N LYS A 219 6.18 19.62 -15.77
CA LYS A 219 4.81 19.94 -16.15
C LYS A 219 3.85 18.76 -15.95
N LEU A 220 4.30 17.53 -16.24
CA LEU A 220 3.51 16.33 -16.00
C LEU A 220 3.23 16.11 -14.51
N VAL A 221 4.25 16.28 -13.66
CA VAL A 221 4.10 16.20 -12.20
C VAL A 221 3.11 17.25 -11.68
N GLN A 222 3.14 18.47 -12.22
CA GLN A 222 2.24 19.55 -11.79
C GLN A 222 0.77 19.33 -12.17
N GLU A 223 0.49 18.61 -13.26
CA GLU A 223 -0.88 18.42 -13.76
C GLU A 223 -1.54 17.13 -13.26
N ASN A 224 -0.76 16.16 -12.77
CA ASN A 224 -1.25 14.90 -12.26
C ASN A 224 -1.55 14.98 -10.75
N GLN A 225 -2.80 14.70 -10.35
CA GLN A 225 -3.25 14.76 -8.95
C GLN A 225 -2.58 13.71 -8.06
N ASP A 226 -2.21 12.56 -8.60
CA ASP A 226 -1.54 11.46 -7.88
C ASP A 226 -0.08 11.79 -7.49
N PHE A 227 0.46 12.89 -8.03
CA PHE A 227 1.76 13.43 -7.67
C PHE A 227 1.68 14.75 -6.89
N SER A 228 0.52 15.13 -6.35
CA SER A 228 0.38 16.39 -5.61
C SER A 228 1.40 16.56 -4.46
N LEU A 229 1.67 15.50 -3.68
CA LEU A 229 2.69 15.54 -2.63
C LEU A 229 4.12 15.66 -3.19
N LEU A 230 4.42 14.94 -4.28
CA LEU A 230 5.72 15.04 -4.95
C LEU A 230 5.92 16.44 -5.54
N LYS A 231 4.91 17.01 -6.19
CA LYS A 231 4.90 18.39 -6.71
C LYS A 231 5.26 19.37 -5.59
N ASP A 232 4.54 19.33 -4.47
CA ASP A 232 4.75 20.27 -3.37
C ASP A 232 6.15 20.11 -2.75
N ALA A 233 6.66 18.88 -2.66
CA ALA A 233 8.02 18.62 -2.20
C ALA A 233 9.09 19.16 -3.19
N LEU A 234 8.87 19.01 -4.49
CA LEU A 234 9.75 19.58 -5.53
C LEU A 234 9.71 21.12 -5.55
N GLU A 235 8.55 21.73 -5.23
CA GLU A 235 8.42 23.19 -5.04
C GLU A 235 9.24 23.67 -3.83
N ILE A 236 9.10 23.01 -2.68
CA ILE A 236 9.82 23.36 -1.44
C ILE A 236 11.34 23.29 -1.65
N THR A 237 11.81 22.29 -2.39
CA THR A 237 13.25 22.04 -2.59
C THR A 237 13.87 22.81 -3.75
N GLY A 238 13.04 23.37 -4.65
CA GLY A 238 13.45 24.07 -5.87
C GLY A 238 13.80 23.14 -7.04
N LEU A 239 13.53 21.84 -6.94
CA LEU A 239 13.85 20.85 -7.98
C LEU A 239 12.87 20.87 -9.17
N LEU A 240 11.69 21.49 -9.04
CA LEU A 240 10.77 21.67 -10.18
C LEU A 240 11.42 22.42 -11.34
N ASP A 241 12.27 23.40 -11.06
CA ASP A 241 12.97 24.18 -12.08
C ASP A 241 13.96 23.28 -12.83
N THR A 242 14.75 22.47 -12.11
CA THR A 242 15.68 21.49 -12.69
C THR A 242 14.95 20.50 -13.61
N LEU A 243 13.82 19.95 -13.18
CA LEU A 243 13.03 19.01 -14.00
C LEU A 243 12.28 19.68 -15.16
N ASN A 244 12.34 21.00 -15.27
CA ASN A 244 11.83 21.76 -16.40
C ASN A 244 12.93 22.14 -17.41
N GLU A 245 14.21 22.01 -17.04
CA GLU A 245 15.35 22.24 -17.93
C GLU A 245 15.44 21.16 -19.03
N ASP A 246 16.26 21.43 -20.04
CA ASP A 246 16.53 20.46 -21.10
C ASP A 246 17.24 19.23 -20.49
N GLY A 247 16.67 18.05 -20.70
CA GLY A 247 17.18 16.78 -20.19
C GLY A 247 18.21 16.13 -21.13
N PRO A 248 18.31 14.78 -21.14
CA PRO A 248 17.32 13.83 -20.65
C PRO A 248 17.41 13.50 -19.15
N TYR A 249 16.26 13.22 -18.53
CA TYR A 249 16.16 12.66 -17.18
C TYR A 249 15.34 11.37 -17.13
N THR A 250 15.60 10.53 -16.12
CA THR A 250 14.72 9.45 -15.69
C THR A 250 14.33 9.71 -14.26
N VAL A 251 13.04 9.84 -13.96
CA VAL A 251 12.54 10.11 -12.60
C VAL A 251 11.78 8.90 -12.07
N PHE A 252 12.20 8.41 -10.91
CA PHE A 252 11.47 7.41 -10.15
C PHE A 252 10.46 8.11 -9.23
N ALA A 253 9.20 8.21 -9.65
CA ALA A 253 8.18 9.04 -9.00
C ALA A 253 7.28 8.23 -8.05
N PRO A 254 7.42 8.36 -6.72
CA PRO A 254 6.43 7.83 -5.78
C PRO A 254 5.06 8.53 -5.93
N THR A 255 3.97 7.77 -5.81
CA THR A 255 2.59 8.29 -5.74
C THR A 255 2.30 8.93 -4.38
N ASN A 256 1.20 9.68 -4.23
CA ASN A 256 0.79 10.27 -2.94
C ASN A 256 0.74 9.23 -1.80
N ASP A 257 0.16 8.05 -2.07
CA ASP A 257 0.05 6.95 -1.10
C ASP A 257 1.42 6.44 -0.65
N SER A 258 2.39 6.43 -1.57
CA SER A 258 3.77 6.00 -1.32
C SER A 258 4.61 7.09 -0.66
N PHE A 259 4.32 8.36 -0.95
CA PHE A 259 5.09 9.52 -0.50
C PHE A 259 4.87 9.84 0.98
N GLY A 260 3.64 9.64 1.49
CA GLY A 260 3.27 10.00 2.86
C GLY A 260 4.15 9.38 3.97
N GLY A 261 4.85 8.28 3.66
CA GLY A 261 5.81 7.66 4.58
C GLY A 261 7.02 8.54 4.94
N ILE A 262 7.31 9.60 4.16
CA ILE A 262 8.45 10.48 4.40
C ILE A 262 8.35 11.24 5.72
N TYR A 263 7.14 11.57 6.20
CA TYR A 263 6.95 12.33 7.44
C TYR A 263 7.46 11.58 8.67
N ALA A 264 7.17 10.27 8.73
CA ALA A 264 7.65 9.40 9.80
C ALA A 264 9.19 9.30 9.81
N LEU A 265 9.83 9.45 8.66
CA LEU A 265 11.28 9.42 8.54
C LEU A 265 11.95 10.70 9.02
N LEU A 266 11.43 11.87 8.60
CA LEU A 266 12.08 13.16 8.81
C LEU A 266 12.08 13.59 10.29
N GLY A 267 11.10 13.14 11.10
CA GLY A 267 11.22 13.23 12.56
C GLY A 267 9.92 13.42 13.32
N ALA A 268 10.05 13.53 14.65
CA ALA A 268 8.93 13.81 15.53
C ALA A 268 8.33 15.20 15.26
N GLY A 269 7.02 15.26 14.98
CA GLY A 269 6.29 16.51 14.81
C GLY A 269 6.07 16.93 13.35
N ILE A 270 6.69 16.25 12.39
CA ILE A 270 6.38 16.43 10.96
C ILE A 270 5.17 15.55 10.65
N THR A 271 4.06 16.20 10.31
CA THR A 271 2.79 15.54 9.94
C THR A 271 2.34 15.90 8.53
N SER A 272 2.98 16.91 7.93
CA SER A 272 2.74 17.41 6.59
C SER A 272 4.02 18.04 6.01
N LEU A 273 4.03 18.31 4.71
CA LEU A 273 5.11 19.07 4.07
C LEU A 273 5.22 20.51 4.60
N GLU A 274 4.14 21.06 5.16
CA GLU A 274 4.09 22.42 5.72
C GLU A 274 4.91 22.53 7.02
N ASP A 275 5.15 21.39 7.70
CA ASP A 275 5.99 21.32 8.89
C ASP A 275 7.50 21.32 8.56
N ILE A 276 7.88 21.22 7.28
CA ILE A 276 9.27 21.26 6.80
C ILE A 276 9.66 22.73 6.60
N ASP A 277 10.19 23.37 7.64
CA ASP A 277 10.47 24.81 7.65
C ASP A 277 11.92 25.17 7.99
N THR A 278 12.74 24.20 8.41
CA THR A 278 14.15 24.44 8.70
C THR A 278 15.04 24.16 7.49
N ALA A 279 16.17 24.86 7.39
CA ALA A 279 17.15 24.62 6.33
C ALA A 279 17.66 23.16 6.31
N PHE A 280 17.80 22.55 7.49
CA PHE A 280 18.22 21.15 7.60
C PHE A 280 17.18 20.18 7.01
N GLU A 281 15.90 20.37 7.30
CA GLU A 281 14.84 19.49 6.79
C GLU A 281 14.64 19.68 5.28
N ILE A 282 14.71 20.92 4.79
CA ILE A 282 14.63 21.22 3.35
C ILE A 282 15.82 20.60 2.60
N ASP A 283 17.03 20.68 3.17
CA ASP A 283 18.22 20.04 2.59
C ASP A 283 18.08 18.51 2.55
N LEU A 284 17.56 17.92 3.62
CA LEU A 284 17.30 16.48 3.69
C LEU A 284 16.27 16.03 2.65
N LEU A 285 15.17 16.78 2.50
CA LEU A 285 14.15 16.53 1.48
C LEU A 285 14.74 16.63 0.08
N ARG A 286 15.61 17.62 -0.18
CA ARG A 286 16.28 17.77 -1.48
C ARG A 286 17.18 16.58 -1.79
N ASP A 287 17.91 16.07 -0.82
CA ASP A 287 18.77 14.89 -0.99
C ASP A 287 17.95 13.65 -1.33
N VAL A 288 16.79 13.46 -0.66
CA VAL A 288 15.83 12.39 -0.98
C VAL A 288 15.32 12.52 -2.41
N LEU A 289 14.84 13.71 -2.81
CA LEU A 289 14.27 13.91 -4.13
C LEU A 289 15.34 13.79 -5.24
N SER A 290 16.55 14.29 -5.00
CA SER A 290 17.67 14.15 -5.96
C SER A 290 18.06 12.69 -6.17
N TYR A 291 17.86 11.84 -5.16
CA TYR A 291 18.11 10.40 -5.26
C TYR A 291 17.12 9.69 -6.19
N HIS A 292 15.95 10.27 -6.44
CA HIS A 292 14.96 9.73 -7.37
C HIS A 292 15.18 10.14 -8.82
N VAL A 293 16.22 10.93 -9.11
CA VAL A 293 16.48 11.46 -10.45
C VAL A 293 17.78 10.93 -11.00
N PHE A 294 17.72 10.31 -12.17
CA PHE A 294 18.86 9.87 -12.95
C PHE A 294 19.05 10.79 -14.16
N GLU A 295 20.29 11.19 -14.45
CA GLU A 295 20.64 11.98 -15.64
C GLU A 295 20.84 11.06 -16.84
N GLY A 296 19.87 11.04 -17.76
CA GLY A 296 19.80 10.10 -18.88
C GLY A 296 18.41 9.48 -19.05
N VAL A 297 18.24 8.67 -20.09
CA VAL A 297 17.02 7.86 -20.30
C VAL A 297 17.35 6.40 -20.04
N ILE A 298 16.64 5.78 -19.10
CA ILE A 298 16.62 4.33 -18.91
C ILE A 298 15.19 3.88 -19.15
N LYS A 299 14.95 3.22 -20.30
CA LYS A 299 13.67 2.53 -20.52
C LYS A 299 13.61 1.27 -19.67
N PHE A 300 12.41 0.84 -19.30
CA PHE A 300 12.28 -0.37 -18.50
C PHE A 300 12.85 -1.61 -19.20
N SER A 301 12.67 -1.71 -20.52
CA SER A 301 13.26 -2.79 -21.34
C SER A 301 14.79 -2.86 -21.30
N ASP A 302 15.43 -1.73 -20.98
CA ASP A 302 16.88 -1.58 -20.96
C ASP A 302 17.45 -1.73 -19.54
N ILE A 303 16.59 -1.92 -18.52
CA ILE A 303 17.01 -2.15 -17.14
C ILE A 303 17.72 -3.50 -17.03
N THR A 304 18.87 -3.48 -16.37
CA THR A 304 19.62 -4.67 -15.98
C THR A 304 20.03 -4.56 -14.51
N GLU A 305 20.35 -5.69 -13.88
CA GLU A 305 20.93 -5.68 -12.53
C GLU A 305 22.21 -4.83 -12.47
N GLY A 306 22.36 -4.08 -11.38
CA GLY A 306 23.52 -3.21 -11.21
C GLY A 306 23.25 -2.05 -10.25
N GLU A 307 24.04 -0.99 -10.41
CA GLU A 307 23.90 0.24 -9.64
C GLU A 307 23.77 1.43 -10.61
N ILE A 308 22.89 2.38 -10.28
CA ILE A 308 22.68 3.61 -11.04
C ILE A 308 23.09 4.84 -10.22
N GLU A 309 23.80 5.76 -10.86
CA GLU A 309 24.21 7.04 -10.27
C GLU A 309 23.09 8.07 -10.43
N THR A 310 22.75 8.76 -9.34
CA THR A 310 21.60 9.68 -9.30
C THR A 310 22.09 11.13 -9.19
N LEU A 311 21.18 12.10 -9.22
CA LEU A 311 21.53 13.50 -8.90
C LEU A 311 21.94 13.69 -7.43
N SER A 312 21.78 12.67 -6.57
CA SER A 312 22.26 12.65 -5.18
C SER A 312 23.78 12.36 -5.06
N GLY A 313 24.57 12.74 -6.07
CA GLY A 313 26.02 12.60 -6.08
C GLY A 313 26.51 11.15 -6.00
N ASP A 314 27.34 10.84 -4.99
CA ASP A 314 27.93 9.50 -4.82
C ASP A 314 26.93 8.44 -4.35
N ASN A 315 25.68 8.82 -4.03
CA ASN A 315 24.64 7.87 -3.65
C ASN A 315 24.08 7.14 -4.88
N LYS A 316 24.20 5.82 -4.88
CA LYS A 316 23.72 4.95 -5.96
C LYS A 316 22.47 4.18 -5.54
N ILE A 317 21.55 3.96 -6.47
CA ILE A 317 20.44 3.02 -6.29
C ILE A 317 20.87 1.67 -6.85
N LYS A 318 20.60 0.58 -6.12
CA LYS A 318 20.82 -0.78 -6.63
C LYS A 318 19.57 -1.26 -7.36
N ILE A 319 19.75 -1.94 -8.48
CA ILE A 319 18.70 -2.65 -9.20
C ILE A 319 18.92 -4.16 -9.00
N SER A 320 17.88 -4.87 -8.53
CA SER A 320 17.93 -6.32 -8.31
C SER A 320 16.84 -7.03 -9.14
N SER A 321 17.14 -8.23 -9.66
CA SER A 321 16.13 -9.04 -10.34
C SER A 321 15.23 -9.76 -9.34
N ILE A 322 13.94 -9.84 -9.68
CA ILE A 322 12.91 -10.60 -8.97
C ILE A 322 12.15 -11.48 -9.99
N ASP A 323 11.34 -12.42 -9.51
CA ASP A 323 10.65 -13.43 -10.34
C ASP A 323 9.90 -12.82 -11.56
N ASN A 324 9.37 -11.60 -11.41
CA ASN A 324 8.59 -10.90 -12.43
C ASN A 324 9.19 -9.54 -12.87
N GLY A 325 10.51 -9.36 -12.80
CA GLY A 325 11.16 -8.15 -13.31
C GLY A 325 12.30 -7.64 -12.44
N TYR A 326 12.23 -6.37 -12.07
CA TYR A 326 13.25 -5.68 -11.29
C TYR A 326 12.65 -4.86 -10.14
N GLU A 327 13.45 -4.65 -9.10
CA GLU A 327 13.16 -3.72 -8.00
C GLU A 327 14.32 -2.77 -7.78
N LEU A 328 14.02 -1.60 -7.20
CA LEU A 328 15.02 -0.62 -6.75
C LEU A 328 15.29 -0.82 -5.26
N VAL A 329 16.55 -0.99 -4.88
CA VAL A 329 16.97 -1.19 -3.49
C VAL A 329 17.83 -0.01 -3.05
N ASP A 330 17.40 0.64 -1.97
CA ASP A 330 18.07 1.80 -1.38
C ASP A 330 18.94 1.42 -0.17
N ALA A 331 19.42 2.43 0.57
CA ALA A 331 20.28 2.24 1.74
C ALA A 331 19.57 1.53 2.92
N THR A 332 18.24 1.48 2.94
CA THR A 332 17.48 0.73 3.96
C THR A 332 17.44 -0.77 3.68
N THR A 333 17.97 -1.22 2.53
CA THR A 333 17.93 -2.61 2.03
C THR A 333 16.53 -3.13 1.68
N LEU A 334 15.52 -2.26 1.73
CA LEU A 334 14.17 -2.59 1.30
C LEU A 334 14.01 -2.33 -0.20
N GLY A 335 13.32 -3.20 -0.92
CA GLY A 335 12.99 -3.04 -2.35
C GLY A 335 11.77 -2.15 -2.59
N ALA A 336 11.81 -1.33 -3.63
CA ALA A 336 10.69 -0.58 -4.18
C ALA A 336 10.35 -1.14 -5.57
N ASN A 337 9.08 -1.44 -5.78
CA ASN A 337 8.59 -2.01 -7.03
C ASN A 337 8.18 -0.90 -7.99
N PHE A 338 8.32 -1.18 -9.28
CA PHE A 338 7.76 -0.35 -10.34
C PHE A 338 6.24 -0.53 -10.42
N VAL A 339 5.50 0.58 -10.47
CA VAL A 339 4.04 0.60 -10.54
C VAL A 339 3.56 0.95 -11.95
N LEU A 340 4.05 2.04 -12.54
CA LEU A 340 3.92 2.48 -13.92
C LEU A 340 5.31 2.79 -14.49
N ILE A 341 5.58 2.47 -15.73
CA ILE A 341 6.91 2.60 -16.35
C ILE A 341 6.79 3.29 -17.70
N ASP A 342 7.93 3.79 -18.16
CA ASP A 342 8.12 4.32 -19.50
C ASP A 342 7.17 5.48 -19.87
N ILE A 343 6.73 6.28 -18.90
CA ILE A 343 5.87 7.44 -19.15
C ILE A 343 6.70 8.52 -19.86
N PRO A 344 6.41 8.84 -21.14
CA PRO A 344 7.25 9.72 -21.92
C PRO A 344 7.05 11.20 -21.55
N ALA A 345 8.15 11.95 -21.51
CA ALA A 345 8.18 13.39 -21.35
C ALA A 345 9.13 14.03 -22.37
N LYS A 346 8.93 15.31 -22.67
CA LYS A 346 9.78 16.06 -23.63
C LYS A 346 11.27 15.98 -23.29
N ASN A 347 11.60 16.02 -22.01
CA ASN A 347 12.96 16.03 -21.50
C ASN A 347 13.33 14.73 -20.75
N GLY A 348 12.63 13.61 -21.01
CA GLY A 348 12.99 12.35 -20.34
C GLY A 348 11.85 11.33 -20.21
N ILE A 349 11.89 10.56 -19.13
CA ILE A 349 10.94 9.48 -18.83
C ILE A 349 10.64 9.42 -17.33
N ILE A 350 9.43 9.01 -16.97
CA ILE A 350 9.02 8.79 -15.57
C ILE A 350 8.68 7.31 -15.39
N HIS A 351 9.19 6.74 -14.29
CA HIS A 351 8.78 5.44 -13.76
C HIS A 351 8.17 5.67 -12.38
N THR A 352 6.94 5.26 -12.13
CA THR A 352 6.36 5.35 -10.79
C THR A 352 6.74 4.16 -9.94
N ILE A 353 6.88 4.40 -8.63
CA ILE A 353 7.31 3.39 -7.66
C ILE A 353 6.42 3.41 -6.42
N ASP A 354 6.35 2.29 -5.72
CA ASP A 354 5.48 2.08 -4.54
C ASP A 354 6.11 2.53 -3.22
N ARG A 355 7.28 3.19 -3.26
CA ARG A 355 7.97 3.69 -2.06
C ARG A 355 8.89 4.87 -2.35
N VAL A 356 9.09 5.73 -1.35
CA VAL A 356 10.22 6.69 -1.32
C VAL A 356 11.54 5.94 -1.07
N LEU A 357 12.54 6.24 -1.89
CA LEU A 357 13.91 5.75 -1.79
C LEU A 357 14.77 6.67 -0.92
N LEU A 358 15.61 6.08 -0.06
CA LEU A 358 16.45 6.82 0.89
C LEU A 358 17.94 6.62 0.62
N PRO A 359 18.68 7.71 0.34
CA PRO A 359 20.13 7.64 0.23
C PRO A 359 20.78 7.49 1.62
N GLN A 360 21.99 6.94 1.65
CA GLN A 360 22.74 6.77 2.90
C GLN A 360 23.06 8.14 3.56
N SER A 361 23.28 9.19 2.76
CA SER A 361 23.53 10.55 3.29
C SER A 361 22.39 11.09 4.15
N VAL A 362 21.14 10.76 3.80
CA VAL A 362 19.95 11.16 4.57
C VAL A 362 19.91 10.42 5.91
N ILE A 363 20.20 9.11 5.91
CA ILE A 363 20.28 8.30 7.14
C ILE A 363 21.36 8.88 8.07
N ASP A 364 22.56 9.12 7.54
CA ASP A 364 23.69 9.67 8.30
C ASP A 364 23.39 11.08 8.83
N GLY A 365 22.73 11.92 8.03
CA GLY A 365 22.31 13.27 8.38
C GLY A 365 21.34 13.28 9.57
N LEU A 366 20.30 12.42 9.52
CA LEU A 366 19.33 12.26 10.60
C LEU A 366 19.99 11.78 11.90
N SER A 367 20.90 10.82 11.83
CA SER A 367 21.64 10.32 13.00
C SER A 367 22.53 11.41 13.62
N SER A 368 23.24 12.17 12.79
CA SER A 368 24.07 13.30 13.22
C SER A 368 23.24 14.37 13.94
N GLU A 369 22.09 14.74 13.37
CA GLU A 369 21.22 15.74 13.96
C GLU A 369 20.55 15.26 15.24
N ALA A 370 20.06 14.01 15.27
CA ALA A 370 19.54 13.39 16.49
C ALA A 370 20.57 13.43 17.63
N SER A 371 21.84 13.15 17.32
CA SER A 371 22.94 13.20 18.29
C SER A 371 23.18 14.61 18.85
N LYS A 372 23.17 15.65 17.98
CA LYS A 372 23.32 17.05 18.40
C LYS A 372 22.15 17.53 19.26
N VAL A 373 20.92 17.25 18.82
CA VAL A 373 19.69 17.63 19.53
C VAL A 373 19.63 16.94 20.89
N PHE A 374 19.99 15.65 20.96
CA PHE A 374 20.08 14.91 22.22
C PHE A 374 21.11 15.53 23.17
N ALA A 375 22.32 15.85 22.69
CA ALA A 375 23.34 16.51 23.50
C ALA A 375 22.86 17.86 24.06
N ALA A 376 22.19 18.66 23.22
CA ALA A 376 21.62 19.95 23.63
C ALA A 376 20.49 19.78 24.64
N ALA A 377 19.62 18.77 24.46
CA ALA A 377 18.56 18.46 25.41
C ALA A 377 19.12 18.09 26.78
N LEU A 378 20.14 17.23 26.85
CA LEU A 378 20.81 16.89 28.11
C LEU A 378 21.41 18.10 28.81
N LYS A 379 22.06 18.99 28.06
CA LYS A 379 22.66 20.23 28.60
C LYS A 379 21.62 21.14 29.25
N ASN A 380 20.41 21.15 28.70
CA ASN A 380 19.32 22.03 29.13
C ASN A 380 18.43 21.40 30.21
N LEU A 381 18.65 20.13 30.58
CA LEU A 381 17.93 19.48 31.66
C LEU A 381 18.57 19.81 33.02
N ASP A 382 17.78 20.34 33.97
CA ASP A 382 18.32 20.61 35.31
C ASP A 382 18.76 19.31 35.98
N ASN A 383 19.92 19.37 36.64
CA ASN A 383 20.56 18.25 37.33
C ASN A 383 20.89 17.08 36.39
N CYS A 384 21.32 17.33 35.16
CA CYS A 384 21.80 16.30 34.23
C CYS A 384 23.15 16.65 33.56
N ASN A 385 23.95 17.53 34.18
CA ASN A 385 25.24 17.95 33.62
C ASN A 385 26.23 16.78 33.51
N ILE A 386 26.19 15.87 34.48
CA ILE A 386 27.02 14.68 34.50
C ILE A 386 26.67 13.77 33.32
N ALA A 387 25.39 13.54 33.08
CA ALA A 387 24.91 12.77 31.93
C ALA A 387 25.31 13.41 30.59
N HIS A 388 25.18 14.74 30.49
CA HIS A 388 25.62 15.49 29.30
C HIS A 388 27.12 15.30 29.00
N ASN A 389 27.96 15.45 30.03
CA ASN A 389 29.41 15.29 29.89
C ASN A 389 29.77 13.85 29.55
N LEU A 390 29.12 12.87 30.18
CA LEU A 390 29.29 11.46 29.86
C LEU A 390 28.94 11.16 28.41
N PHE A 391 27.77 11.63 27.94
CA PHE A 391 27.36 11.47 26.54
C PHE A 391 28.42 12.04 25.59
N LYS A 392 28.92 13.25 25.84
CA LYS A 392 29.98 13.86 25.02
C LYS A 392 31.25 13.03 24.95
N THR A 393 31.69 12.48 26.09
CA THR A 393 32.89 11.63 26.14
C THR A 393 32.68 10.33 25.38
N LEU A 394 31.48 9.77 25.44
CA LEU A 394 31.17 8.47 24.86
C LEU A 394 30.63 8.52 23.43
N GLN A 395 30.19 9.69 22.94
CA GLN A 395 29.43 9.87 21.70
C GLN A 395 30.03 9.10 20.51
N SER A 396 31.33 9.27 20.26
CA SER A 396 32.03 8.62 19.14
C SER A 396 32.12 7.09 19.23
N SER A 397 31.77 6.52 20.38
CA SER A 397 31.92 5.09 20.70
C SER A 397 30.61 4.38 21.03
N LEU A 398 29.50 5.12 21.19
CA LEU A 398 28.22 4.52 21.52
C LEU A 398 27.56 3.82 20.32
N GLY A 399 28.03 4.08 19.10
CA GLY A 399 27.46 3.54 17.87
C GLY A 399 26.11 4.17 17.52
N GLY A 400 25.43 3.60 16.51
CA GLY A 400 24.18 4.09 15.92
C GLY A 400 22.90 3.86 16.75
N PHE A 401 22.98 3.82 18.08
CA PHE A 401 21.78 3.52 18.90
C PHE A 401 20.73 4.66 18.86
N LEU A 402 21.12 5.86 18.42
CA LEU A 402 20.22 6.99 18.16
C LEU A 402 19.65 6.97 16.72
N ASP A 403 20.05 6.01 15.89
CA ASP A 403 19.58 5.88 14.50
C ASP A 403 18.12 5.41 14.45
N LYS A 404 17.64 4.80 15.55
CA LYS A 404 16.25 4.34 15.71
C LYS A 404 15.51 5.23 16.68
N GLU A 405 14.19 5.02 16.75
CA GLU A 405 13.43 5.63 17.82
C GLU A 405 13.84 5.06 19.19
N PHE A 406 13.98 5.94 20.19
CA PHE A 406 14.45 5.55 21.50
C PHE A 406 13.70 6.18 22.67
N THR A 407 13.77 5.50 23.82
CA THR A 407 13.45 6.06 25.13
C THR A 407 14.67 5.99 26.02
N PHE A 408 15.12 7.14 26.53
CA PHE A 408 16.32 7.25 27.33
C PHE A 408 15.98 7.62 28.78
N PHE A 409 16.38 6.76 29.72
CA PHE A 409 16.24 7.01 31.15
C PHE A 409 17.52 7.64 31.70
N ILE A 410 17.59 8.96 31.81
CA ILE A 410 18.81 9.68 32.18
C ILE A 410 18.91 9.82 33.72
N PRO A 411 19.96 9.29 34.37
CA PRO A 411 20.16 9.54 35.79
C PRO A 411 20.49 11.00 36.06
N SER A 412 19.92 11.54 37.15
CA SER A 412 20.26 12.87 37.63
C SER A 412 21.70 12.96 38.15
N ASP A 413 22.24 14.17 38.28
CA ASP A 413 23.55 14.44 38.85
C ASP A 413 23.68 13.85 40.25
N ALA A 414 22.61 13.91 41.06
CA ALA A 414 22.58 13.30 42.39
C ALA A 414 22.66 11.77 42.33
N ALA A 415 22.00 11.15 41.34
CA ALA A 415 22.04 9.70 41.13
C ALA A 415 23.46 9.22 40.78
N PHE A 416 24.12 9.92 39.85
CA PHE A 416 25.51 9.63 39.49
C PHE A 416 26.46 9.86 40.67
N MET A 417 26.33 10.99 41.39
CA MET A 417 27.18 11.28 42.55
C MET A 417 27.02 10.23 43.65
N LYS A 418 25.81 9.69 43.86
CA LYS A 418 25.58 8.59 44.78
C LYS A 418 26.38 7.35 44.38
N LEU A 419 26.30 6.95 43.10
CA LEU A 419 27.08 5.81 42.58
C LEU A 419 28.60 6.03 42.74
N ILE A 420 29.09 7.21 42.35
CA ILE A 420 30.52 7.59 42.44
C ILE A 420 31.01 7.48 43.90
N GLN A 421 30.25 8.05 44.84
CA GLN A 421 30.61 8.07 46.26
C GLN A 421 30.54 6.69 46.91
N GLU A 422 29.57 5.85 46.53
CA GLU A 422 29.49 4.46 46.98
C GLU A 422 30.73 3.65 46.58
N LYS A 423 31.43 4.04 45.52
CA LYS A 423 32.70 3.44 45.06
C LYS A 423 33.96 4.14 45.58
N GLY A 424 33.81 5.17 46.41
CA GLY A 424 34.94 5.87 47.01
C GLY A 424 35.64 6.88 46.10
N TYR A 425 35.07 7.18 44.93
CA TYR A 425 35.54 8.24 44.03
C TYR A 425 34.89 9.58 44.41
N THR A 426 35.45 10.69 43.90
CA THR A 426 34.91 12.04 44.13
C THR A 426 34.28 12.66 42.90
N SER A 427 34.61 12.17 41.71
CA SER A 427 34.05 12.65 40.44
C SER A 427 34.03 11.58 39.36
N LEU A 428 33.24 11.82 38.30
CA LEU A 428 33.19 10.95 37.12
C LEU A 428 34.45 11.05 36.25
N GLU A 429 35.24 12.11 36.40
CA GLU A 429 36.50 12.31 35.67
C GLU A 429 37.60 11.31 36.09
N GLU A 430 37.42 10.69 37.25
CA GLU A 430 38.31 9.62 37.74
C GLU A 430 38.11 8.30 36.98
N PHE A 431 36.99 8.14 36.28
CA PHE A 431 36.70 6.98 35.41
C PHE A 431 37.26 7.23 34.00
N ASN A 432 38.59 7.10 33.86
CA ASN A 432 39.32 7.48 32.65
C ASN A 432 40.18 6.38 32.04
N THR A 433 40.19 5.18 32.63
CA THR A 433 40.86 4.03 32.01
C THR A 433 40.01 3.47 30.86
N ALA A 434 40.64 2.66 29.99
CA ALA A 434 39.90 2.01 28.91
C ALA A 434 38.77 1.09 29.45
N GLU A 435 39.03 0.42 30.56
CA GLU A 435 38.07 -0.45 31.26
C GLU A 435 36.91 0.35 31.83
N ASP A 436 37.20 1.51 32.45
CA ASP A 436 36.16 2.41 32.97
C ASP A 436 35.26 2.93 31.85
N LEU A 437 35.86 3.33 30.72
CA LEU A 437 35.10 3.85 29.59
C LEU A 437 34.22 2.75 28.97
N GLU A 438 34.68 1.50 28.88
CA GLU A 438 33.85 0.39 28.43
C GLU A 438 32.71 0.07 29.41
N MET A 439 32.98 0.12 30.71
CA MET A 439 31.93 -0.02 31.73
C MET A 439 30.88 1.09 31.60
N LEU A 440 31.31 2.35 31.50
CA LEU A 440 30.41 3.49 31.36
C LEU A 440 29.59 3.43 30.07
N LYS A 441 30.15 2.92 28.96
CA LYS A 441 29.40 2.66 27.72
C LYS A 441 28.29 1.65 27.93
N LYS A 442 28.58 0.53 28.60
CA LYS A 442 27.58 -0.52 28.91
C LYS A 442 26.46 0.03 29.79
N ILE A 443 26.82 0.77 30.85
CA ILE A 443 25.85 1.45 31.71
C ILE A 443 25.00 2.40 30.86
N PHE A 444 25.60 3.26 30.06
CA PHE A 444 24.86 4.24 29.25
C PHE A 444 23.91 3.58 28.25
N LYS A 445 24.34 2.52 27.56
CA LYS A 445 23.48 1.72 26.66
C LYS A 445 22.33 1.03 27.41
N TYR A 446 22.55 0.60 28.65
CA TYR A 446 21.52 -0.02 29.48
C TYR A 446 20.40 0.96 29.91
N HIS A 447 20.65 2.27 29.82
CA HIS A 447 19.63 3.30 30.06
C HIS A 447 18.81 3.66 28.82
N CYS A 448 19.15 3.09 27.65
CA CYS A 448 18.46 3.35 26.40
C CYS A 448 17.61 2.14 26.01
N VAL A 449 16.37 2.38 25.61
CA VAL A 449 15.46 1.37 25.03
C VAL A 449 15.18 1.76 23.58
N GLU A 450 15.38 0.85 22.64
CA GLU A 450 15.24 1.09 21.18
C GLU A 450 13.86 0.66 20.62
N THR A 451 12.85 0.52 21.48
CA THR A 451 11.51 0.05 21.10
C THR A 451 10.52 1.19 20.82
N GLY A 452 11.01 2.42 20.58
CA GLY A 452 10.17 3.58 20.28
C GLY A 452 10.15 4.67 21.36
N LYS A 453 9.33 5.69 21.10
CA LYS A 453 9.07 6.84 22.00
C LYS A 453 8.02 6.50 23.05
N LEU A 454 8.47 6.09 24.24
CA LEU A 454 7.59 5.69 25.33
C LEU A 454 7.27 6.90 26.23
N MET A 455 6.13 7.53 25.99
CA MET A 455 5.61 8.60 26.85
C MET A 455 5.14 8.05 28.20
N SER A 456 5.23 8.85 29.27
CA SER A 456 4.84 8.41 30.62
C SER A 456 3.38 7.96 30.73
N SER A 457 2.50 8.51 29.88
CA SER A 457 1.09 8.12 29.78
C SER A 457 0.87 6.76 29.11
N SER A 458 1.85 6.30 28.32
CA SER A 458 1.80 5.06 27.56
C SER A 458 2.49 3.90 28.29
N ILE A 459 3.18 4.18 29.40
CA ILE A 459 3.87 3.16 30.20
C ILE A 459 2.85 2.24 30.87
N ILE A 460 3.03 0.93 30.69
CA ILE A 460 2.16 -0.09 31.29
C ILE A 460 2.83 -0.68 32.53
N ASN A 461 2.05 -0.95 33.59
CA ASN A 461 2.59 -1.59 34.79
C ASN A 461 3.05 -3.02 34.50
N ASN A 462 4.24 -3.40 34.98
CA ASN A 462 4.94 -4.65 34.72
C ASN A 462 5.37 -4.85 33.25
N GLU A 463 5.50 -3.78 32.48
CA GLU A 463 6.06 -3.83 31.14
C GLU A 463 7.56 -4.14 31.20
N SER A 464 8.04 -5.09 30.39
CA SER A 464 9.46 -5.44 30.30
C SER A 464 10.01 -5.02 28.95
N LEU A 465 11.11 -4.27 28.97
CA LEU A 465 11.70 -3.64 27.79
C LEU A 465 13.14 -4.11 27.59
N ASP A 466 13.49 -4.38 26.32
CA ASP A 466 14.86 -4.67 25.90
C ASP A 466 15.66 -3.37 25.77
N THR A 467 16.83 -3.31 26.41
CA THR A 467 17.72 -2.14 26.34
C THR A 467 18.71 -2.27 25.18
N ALA A 468 19.34 -1.16 24.79
CA ALA A 468 20.39 -1.13 23.76
C ALA A 468 21.67 -1.88 24.19
N GLN A 469 21.83 -2.18 25.49
CA GLN A 469 22.90 -3.07 25.97
C GLN A 469 22.53 -4.56 25.79
N GLY A 470 21.25 -4.88 25.67
CA GLY A 470 20.72 -6.24 25.40
C GLY A 470 19.98 -6.85 26.59
N GLU A 471 20.23 -6.39 27.82
CA GLU A 471 19.48 -6.84 28.99
C GLU A 471 18.13 -6.11 29.16
N LYS A 472 17.23 -6.69 29.95
CA LYS A 472 15.87 -6.17 30.18
C LYS A 472 15.75 -5.34 31.45
N ILE A 473 15.00 -4.25 31.35
CA ILE A 473 14.45 -3.50 32.49
C ILE A 473 12.94 -3.73 32.61
N THR A 474 12.37 -3.51 33.79
CA THR A 474 10.91 -3.59 34.01
C THR A 474 10.36 -2.27 34.52
N LEU A 475 9.31 -1.77 33.90
CA LEU A 475 8.58 -0.58 34.33
C LEU A 475 7.45 -0.95 35.29
N LEU A 476 7.37 -0.23 36.40
CA LEU A 476 6.40 -0.43 37.46
C LEU A 476 5.64 0.86 37.69
N VAL A 477 4.31 0.80 37.68
CA VAL A 477 3.43 1.96 37.88
C VAL A 477 2.60 1.72 39.15
N ASN A 478 2.61 2.70 40.04
CA ASN A 478 1.78 2.72 41.24
C ASN A 478 1.30 4.15 41.55
N ASP A 479 0.50 4.31 42.60
CA ASP A 479 -0.07 5.60 43.01
C ASP A 479 0.99 6.68 43.30
N ASN A 480 2.24 6.30 43.58
CA ASN A 480 3.34 7.21 43.90
C ASN A 480 4.21 7.59 42.69
N GLY A 481 3.95 7.01 41.51
CA GLY A 481 4.62 7.33 40.25
C GLY A 481 5.12 6.11 39.47
N ILE A 482 6.03 6.38 38.54
CA ILE A 482 6.62 5.38 37.65
C ILE A 482 8.03 5.05 38.12
N TYR A 483 8.31 3.75 38.21
CA TYR A 483 9.55 3.19 38.70
C TYR A 483 10.15 2.23 37.67
N ILE A 484 11.46 2.11 37.68
CA ILE A 484 12.22 1.19 36.84
C ILE A 484 12.93 0.21 37.76
N LYS A 485 12.68 -1.07 37.53
CA LYS A 485 13.40 -2.17 38.14
C LYS A 485 14.45 -2.65 37.14
N ASP A 486 15.71 -2.50 37.53
CA ASP A 486 16.86 -3.11 36.86
C ASP A 486 17.22 -4.45 37.53
N LYS A 487 18.49 -4.86 37.39
CA LYS A 487 19.02 -6.10 37.98
C LYS A 487 19.40 -5.98 39.45
N THR A 488 19.40 -4.76 39.98
CA THR A 488 19.67 -4.52 41.40
C THR A 488 18.36 -4.59 42.21
N ASP A 489 18.49 -4.64 43.54
CA ASP A 489 17.32 -4.64 44.43
C ASP A 489 16.62 -3.28 44.58
N ALA A 490 17.25 -2.19 44.14
CA ALA A 490 16.73 -0.84 44.32
C ALA A 490 15.99 -0.33 43.08
N LEU A 491 14.77 0.17 43.27
CA LEU A 491 13.99 0.80 42.19
C LEU A 491 14.49 2.21 41.89
N ALA A 492 14.57 2.58 40.60
CA ALA A 492 14.77 3.95 40.16
C ALA A 492 13.41 4.63 39.95
N LYS A 493 13.20 5.84 40.44
CA LYS A 493 11.97 6.62 40.20
C LYS A 493 12.17 7.60 39.06
N ILE A 494 11.18 7.70 38.17
CA ILE A 494 11.11 8.79 37.18
C ILE A 494 10.72 10.09 37.90
N SER A 495 11.62 11.07 37.86
CA SER A 495 11.51 12.36 38.55
C SER A 495 11.07 13.51 37.63
N LYS A 496 11.43 13.44 36.35
CA LYS A 496 10.91 14.29 35.27
C LYS A 496 10.67 13.40 34.07
N SER A 497 9.58 13.60 33.34
CA SER A 497 9.21 12.75 32.20
C SER A 497 8.94 13.56 30.94
N ASN A 498 8.88 12.86 29.81
CA ASN A 498 8.35 13.35 28.54
C ASN A 498 9.15 14.51 27.94
N LYS A 499 10.48 14.51 28.08
CA LYS A 499 11.30 15.45 27.31
C LYS A 499 11.53 14.88 25.91
N GLU A 500 10.69 15.28 24.98
CA GLU A 500 10.80 14.88 23.57
C GLU A 500 12.04 15.48 22.89
N VAL A 501 12.64 14.67 22.00
CA VAL A 501 13.75 14.99 21.10
C VAL A 501 13.50 14.31 19.75
N LEU A 502 14.23 14.70 18.69
CA LEU A 502 13.96 14.34 17.29
C LEU A 502 13.55 12.87 17.05
N ARG A 503 14.31 11.93 17.62
CA ARG A 503 14.09 10.48 17.49
C ARG A 503 13.79 9.80 18.83
N GLY A 504 13.37 10.53 19.87
CA GLY A 504 13.19 9.87 21.16
C GLY A 504 12.55 10.69 22.27
N VAL A 505 12.44 10.06 23.44
CA VAL A 505 11.94 10.67 24.66
C VAL A 505 12.95 10.47 25.78
N ILE A 506 13.21 11.52 26.56
CA ILE A 506 14.06 11.48 27.75
C ILE A 506 13.18 11.52 29.02
N HIS A 507 13.46 10.60 29.94
CA HIS A 507 12.94 10.59 31.30
C HIS A 507 14.10 10.68 32.29
N VAL A 508 14.04 11.60 33.25
CA VAL A 508 15.08 11.75 34.28
C VAL A 508 14.79 10.85 35.47
N ILE A 509 15.76 10.04 35.89
CA ILE A 509 15.64 9.10 37.01
C ILE A 509 16.55 9.45 38.18
N ASP A 510 16.17 9.02 39.39
CA ASP A 510 16.89 9.32 40.64
C ASP A 510 17.96 8.29 41.03
N LYS A 511 18.22 7.30 40.17
CA LYS A 511 19.18 6.21 40.41
C LYS A 511 19.81 5.79 39.08
N VAL A 512 21.12 5.48 39.09
CA VAL A 512 21.79 4.85 37.95
C VAL A 512 21.35 3.38 37.84
N LEU A 513 20.92 2.97 36.65
CA LEU A 513 20.60 1.59 36.32
C LEU A 513 21.88 0.80 36.05
N VAL A 514 21.98 -0.40 36.59
CA VAL A 514 23.18 -1.25 36.46
C VAL A 514 22.80 -2.59 35.81
N PRO A 515 23.44 -2.98 34.69
CA PRO A 515 23.24 -4.28 34.07
C PRO A 515 23.89 -5.39 34.92
N GLU A 516 23.41 -6.64 34.79
CA GLU A 516 23.83 -7.77 35.63
C GLU A 516 25.35 -7.96 35.57
N GLU A 517 25.93 -7.89 34.37
CA GLU A 517 27.36 -8.09 34.14
C GLU A 517 28.27 -7.08 34.85
N LEU A 518 27.72 -5.98 35.37
CA LEU A 518 28.45 -4.94 36.09
C LEU A 518 28.08 -4.87 37.58
N ILE A 519 27.20 -5.73 38.09
CA ILE A 519 26.81 -5.72 39.51
C ILE A 519 28.02 -6.05 40.40
N ASP A 520 28.74 -7.13 40.09
CA ASP A 520 29.98 -7.48 40.80
C ASP A 520 31.13 -6.53 40.41
N PHE A 521 30.94 -5.83 39.28
CA PHE A 521 31.75 -4.75 38.72
C PHE A 521 31.99 -3.62 39.72
N LEU A 522 30.83 -3.22 40.22
CA LEU A 522 30.55 -2.03 40.99
C LEU A 522 30.37 -2.47 42.43
#